data_AF-A0A3M1TYX2-F1
#
_entry.id   AF-A0A3M1TYX2-F1
#
_cell.length_a   1.000
_cell.length_b   1.000
_cell.length_c   1.000
_cell.angle_alpha   90.00
_cell.angle_beta   90.00
_cell.angle_gamma   90.00
#
_symmetry.space_group_name_H-M   'P 1'
#
loop_
_entity.id
_entity.type
_entity.pdbx_description
1 polymer ?
#
loop_
_entity_poly.entity_id
_entity_poly.type
_entity_poly.pdbx_seq_one_letter_code
_entity_poly.pdbx_strand_id
1 'polypeptide(L)'
;MLTALVACLVSTQTSPTTLTQYLVLPPVGVYGRSPVRMDALAAAAIRQGGWHAPSAGEQVALPDGRKVSWESAQAGEDGWLEHRFLRGGYAYGVFEAPARRVYLLDAQGASNCRINGAPRAGDPYSNGALVLPFLAERGKNDLFFQVGRGRLRARIMEPPAPVFLLDRDMTLPDILEEEEGPFPAGVTVVNATEEPVKIMLGARSGGRLTGVEPEFSLAPLTIRKEVILIPKPDDLSGESLSVELTVTARGSRETYSHSRTVSIPIRSIHRLHRRTFLSGIDGSVQYYAVQPATGEETPALVLSCHGASVEAWNQAASYAPKSWAT
;
A
#
# COMPACT_ATOMS: atom_id res chain seq x y z
N MET A 1 -18.37 9.89 -37.28
CA MET A 1 -18.19 8.65 -36.49
C MET A 1 -16.70 8.34 -36.46
N LEU A 2 -16.01 8.72 -35.36
CA LEU A 2 -14.59 8.41 -35.17
C LEU A 2 -14.51 7.18 -34.28
N THR A 3 -14.13 6.04 -34.86
CA THR A 3 -13.99 4.76 -34.15
C THR A 3 -12.70 4.80 -33.34
N ALA A 4 -12.80 4.94 -32.02
CA ALA A 4 -11.65 4.82 -31.12
C ALA A 4 -11.23 3.34 -31.03
N LEU A 5 -10.06 3.02 -31.57
CA LEU A 5 -9.44 1.71 -31.40
C LEU A 5 -8.94 1.60 -29.95
N VAL A 6 -9.63 0.83 -29.12
CA VAL A 6 -9.14 0.42 -27.80
C VAL A 6 -8.17 -0.74 -28.02
N ALA A 7 -6.87 -0.46 -27.98
CA ALA A 7 -5.85 -1.49 -28.02
C ALA A 7 -5.72 -2.13 -26.63
N CYS A 8 -6.31 -3.31 -26.44
CA CYS A 8 -5.99 -4.18 -25.30
C CYS A 8 -4.61 -4.80 -25.50
N LEU A 9 -3.57 -4.15 -24.99
CA LEU A 9 -2.26 -4.77 -24.81
C LEU A 9 -2.36 -5.76 -23.65
N VAL A 10 -2.38 -7.06 -23.97
CA VAL A 10 -2.20 -8.12 -22.98
C VAL A 10 -0.75 -8.07 -22.53
N SER A 11 -0.50 -7.44 -21.38
CA SER A 11 0.81 -7.47 -20.73
C SER A 11 1.04 -8.87 -20.17
N THR A 12 2.04 -9.59 -20.67
CA THR A 12 2.51 -10.82 -20.04
C THR A 12 3.13 -10.46 -18.70
N GLN A 13 2.43 -10.70 -17.59
CA GLN A 13 2.96 -10.46 -16.26
C GLN A 13 4.20 -11.35 -16.03
N THR A 14 5.38 -10.74 -16.08
CA THR A 14 6.62 -11.36 -15.63
C THR A 14 6.53 -11.57 -14.11
N SER A 15 6.97 -12.74 -13.63
CA SER A 15 7.04 -13.02 -12.19
C SER A 15 7.82 -11.92 -11.45
N PRO A 16 7.42 -11.57 -10.22
CA PRO A 16 8.13 -10.58 -9.41
C PRO A 16 9.63 -10.92 -9.29
N THR A 17 10.49 -9.93 -9.56
CA THR A 17 11.93 -10.06 -9.30
C THR A 17 12.18 -9.77 -7.82
N THR A 18 12.69 -10.75 -7.07
CA THR A 18 13.06 -10.57 -5.68
C THR A 18 14.54 -10.23 -5.59
N LEU A 19 14.88 -9.13 -4.90
CA LEU A 19 16.28 -8.80 -4.66
C LEU A 19 16.86 -9.74 -3.60
N THR A 20 17.98 -10.39 -3.92
CA THR A 20 18.61 -11.39 -3.05
C THR A 20 20.03 -11.05 -2.63
N GLN A 21 20.72 -10.16 -3.34
CA GLN A 21 22.10 -9.75 -3.05
C GLN A 21 22.13 -8.31 -2.56
N TYR A 22 22.80 -8.08 -1.43
CA TYR A 22 22.83 -6.79 -0.76
C TYR A 22 24.21 -6.45 -0.22
N LEU A 23 24.46 -5.15 -0.06
CA LEU A 23 25.42 -4.65 0.92
C LEU A 23 24.64 -4.10 2.11
N VAL A 24 25.05 -4.41 3.33
CA VAL A 24 24.41 -3.98 4.56
C VAL A 24 25.37 -3.17 5.41
N LEU A 25 24.82 -2.15 6.08
CA LEU A 25 25.57 -1.25 6.94
C LEU A 25 24.89 -1.23 8.31
N PRO A 26 25.65 -1.30 9.42
CA PRO A 26 25.07 -1.16 10.76
C PRO A 26 24.47 0.24 10.94
N PRO A 27 23.75 0.49 12.04
CA PRO A 27 23.19 1.80 12.33
C PRO A 27 24.26 2.90 12.28
N VAL A 28 23.99 3.94 11.47
CA VAL A 28 24.86 5.10 11.27
C VAL A 28 24.23 6.40 11.77
N GLY A 29 23.16 6.28 12.55
CA GLY A 29 22.36 7.40 13.01
C GLY A 29 21.54 7.06 14.25
N VAL A 30 20.86 8.08 14.75
CA VAL A 30 19.93 7.96 15.88
C VAL A 30 18.52 8.05 15.32
N TYR A 31 17.79 6.95 15.44
CA TYR A 31 16.46 6.81 14.86
C TYR A 31 15.42 6.70 15.97
N GLY A 32 14.51 7.67 16.02
CA GLY A 32 13.54 7.81 17.10
C GLY A 32 12.75 9.10 16.97
N ARG A 33 12.07 9.51 18.05
CA ARG A 33 11.33 10.77 18.11
C ARG A 33 12.30 11.94 18.29
N SER A 34 12.96 12.32 17.19
CA SER A 34 13.83 13.49 17.12
C SER A 34 13.40 14.38 15.94
N PRO A 35 13.28 15.70 16.14
CA PRO A 35 12.99 16.63 15.04
C PRO A 35 14.18 16.76 14.07
N VAL A 36 15.40 16.43 14.53
CA VAL A 36 16.62 16.44 13.71
C VAL A 36 17.11 15.01 13.54
N ARG A 37 17.12 14.53 12.28
CA ARG A 37 17.69 13.24 11.94
C ARG A 37 19.21 13.36 11.84
N MET A 38 19.90 12.70 12.77
CA MET A 38 21.35 12.50 12.70
C MET A 38 21.60 11.18 12.01
N ASP A 39 22.16 11.23 10.80
CA ASP A 39 22.49 10.06 10.00
C ASP A 39 23.76 10.34 9.19
N ALA A 40 24.83 9.62 9.49
CA ALA A 40 26.14 9.88 8.90
C ALA A 40 26.18 9.57 7.39
N LEU A 41 25.40 8.58 6.94
CA LEU A 41 25.31 8.22 5.52
C LEU A 41 24.53 9.28 4.74
N ALA A 42 23.39 9.74 5.26
CA ALA A 42 22.64 10.84 4.66
C ALA A 42 23.44 12.15 4.66
N ALA A 43 24.19 12.44 5.73
CA ALA A 43 25.07 13.60 5.79
C ALA A 43 26.21 13.51 4.77
N ALA A 44 26.80 12.33 4.58
CA ALA A 44 27.81 12.09 3.54
C ALA A 44 27.22 12.31 2.15
N ALA A 45 26.03 11.75 1.86
CA ALA A 45 25.35 11.92 0.59
C ALA A 45 25.08 13.39 0.26
N ILE A 46 24.64 14.19 1.24
CA ILE A 46 24.44 15.64 1.04
C ILE A 46 25.76 16.33 0.65
N ARG A 47 26.86 16.02 1.35
CA ARG A 47 28.18 16.62 1.06
C ARG A 47 28.73 16.21 -0.30
N GLN A 48 28.45 14.99 -0.74
CA GLN A 48 28.93 14.43 -2.01
C GLN A 48 28.03 14.81 -3.20
N GLY A 49 26.89 15.46 -2.95
CA GLY A 49 25.95 15.87 -3.99
C GLY A 49 24.99 14.77 -4.44
N GLY A 50 24.86 13.67 -3.69
CA GLY A 50 23.98 12.57 -4.03
C GLY A 50 24.24 11.30 -3.22
N TRP A 51 23.35 10.33 -3.40
CA TRP A 51 23.57 8.97 -2.91
C TRP A 51 24.37 8.20 -3.94
N HIS A 52 25.43 7.53 -3.51
CA HIS A 52 26.30 6.74 -4.38
C HIS A 52 26.31 5.29 -3.93
N ALA A 53 26.35 4.39 -4.90
CA ALA A 53 26.48 2.95 -4.66
C ALA A 53 27.72 2.65 -3.79
N PRO A 54 27.55 1.98 -2.65
CA PRO A 54 28.67 1.61 -1.80
C PRO A 54 29.42 0.41 -2.38
N SER A 55 30.67 0.24 -1.96
CA SER A 55 31.46 -0.98 -2.18
C SER A 55 31.56 -1.81 -0.91
N ALA A 56 31.72 -3.14 -1.04
CA ALA A 56 32.00 -4.00 0.11
C ALA A 56 33.30 -3.54 0.81
N GLY A 57 33.24 -3.42 2.14
CA GLY A 57 34.35 -2.92 2.97
C GLY A 57 34.50 -1.39 2.99
N GLU A 58 33.74 -0.64 2.18
CA GLU A 58 33.72 0.82 2.24
C GLU A 58 33.29 1.30 3.63
N GLN A 59 34.01 2.29 4.16
CA GLN A 59 33.81 2.77 5.52
C GLN A 59 32.98 4.06 5.56
N VAL A 60 32.01 4.09 6.46
CA VAL A 60 31.28 5.30 6.85
C VAL A 60 31.77 5.77 8.22
N ALA A 61 32.26 7.00 8.27
CA ALA A 61 32.70 7.64 9.50
C ALA A 61 31.49 8.20 10.28
N LEU A 62 31.41 7.86 11.56
CA LEU A 62 30.39 8.34 12.49
C LEU A 62 30.84 9.63 13.19
N PRO A 63 29.91 10.44 13.73
CA PRO A 63 30.24 11.68 14.44
C PRO A 63 31.12 11.48 15.68
N ASP A 64 31.08 10.28 16.29
CA ASP A 64 31.88 9.91 17.46
C ASP A 64 33.30 9.40 17.10
N GLY A 65 33.68 9.48 15.82
CA GLY A 65 34.99 9.05 15.31
C GLY A 65 35.07 7.56 14.99
N ARG A 66 34.08 6.74 15.36
CA ARG A 66 34.03 5.34 14.92
C ARG A 66 33.84 5.26 13.41
N LYS A 67 34.27 4.14 12.83
CA LYS A 67 34.03 3.79 11.43
C LYS A 67 33.32 2.45 11.37
N VAL A 68 32.34 2.35 10.51
CA VAL A 68 31.62 1.11 10.22
C VAL A 68 31.69 0.81 8.75
N SER A 69 31.70 -0.47 8.39
CA SER A 69 31.89 -0.90 7.00
C SER A 69 30.65 -1.55 6.43
N TRP A 70 30.46 -1.39 5.12
CA TRP A 70 29.50 -2.18 4.35
C TRP A 70 29.95 -3.64 4.27
N GLU A 71 29.04 -4.57 4.53
CA GLU A 71 29.25 -6.02 4.43
C GLU A 71 28.32 -6.62 3.38
N SER A 72 28.77 -7.64 2.63
CA SER A 72 27.88 -8.40 1.76
C SER A 72 26.91 -9.24 2.58
N ALA A 73 25.65 -9.26 2.16
CA ALA A 73 24.62 -10.11 2.74
C ALA A 73 23.69 -10.65 1.66
N GLN A 74 23.12 -11.82 1.91
CA GLN A 74 22.22 -12.50 1.00
C GLN A 74 20.88 -12.74 1.68
N ALA A 75 19.78 -12.55 0.95
CA ALA A 75 18.46 -12.93 1.41
C ALA A 75 18.28 -14.46 1.36
N GLY A 76 17.44 -14.99 2.24
CA GLY A 76 17.01 -16.38 2.21
C GLY A 76 16.17 -16.71 0.96
N GLU A 77 15.84 -17.99 0.81
CA GLU A 77 15.04 -18.51 -0.31
C GLU A 77 13.63 -17.90 -0.37
N ASP A 78 13.09 -17.47 0.78
CA ASP A 78 11.80 -16.79 0.91
C ASP A 78 11.86 -15.29 0.58
N GLY A 79 13.04 -14.80 0.19
CA GLY A 79 13.32 -13.41 -0.16
C GLY A 79 13.57 -12.49 1.02
N TRP A 80 13.54 -12.99 2.26
CA TRP A 80 13.84 -12.17 3.44
C TRP A 80 15.34 -12.03 3.66
N LEU A 81 15.79 -10.79 3.73
CA LEU A 81 17.11 -10.41 4.19
C LEU A 81 17.07 -10.21 5.71
N GLU A 82 17.83 -11.04 6.42
CA GLU A 82 18.06 -10.92 7.85
C GLU A 82 19.56 -10.78 8.10
N HIS A 83 19.94 -9.73 8.83
CA HIS A 83 21.34 -9.52 9.20
C HIS A 83 21.40 -8.68 10.47
N ARG A 84 22.41 -8.94 11.32
CA ARG A 84 22.62 -8.22 12.60
C ARG A 84 22.70 -6.70 12.45
N PHE A 85 23.08 -6.22 11.26
CA PHE A 85 23.19 -4.79 10.96
C PHE A 85 21.85 -4.11 10.64
N LEU A 86 20.81 -4.85 10.28
CA LEU A 86 19.57 -4.25 9.76
C LEU A 86 18.69 -3.61 10.81
N ARG A 87 18.88 -3.87 12.11
CA ARG A 87 18.07 -3.20 13.15
C ARG A 87 18.57 -1.77 13.32
N GLY A 88 17.94 -0.84 12.61
CA GLY A 88 18.36 0.56 12.54
C GLY A 88 19.42 0.83 11.48
N GLY A 89 19.82 -0.17 10.69
CA GLY A 89 20.86 -0.01 9.67
C GLY A 89 20.32 0.24 8.28
N TYR A 90 21.18 -0.01 7.29
CA TYR A 90 20.87 0.11 5.87
C TYR A 90 21.09 -1.22 5.15
N ALA A 91 20.31 -1.41 4.09
CA ALA A 91 20.61 -2.34 3.01
C ALA A 91 20.67 -1.56 1.69
N TYR A 92 21.61 -1.91 0.84
CA TYR A 92 21.74 -1.46 -0.53
C TYR A 92 21.62 -2.67 -1.45
N GLY A 93 20.73 -2.57 -2.44
CA GLY A 93 20.55 -3.58 -3.48
C GLY A 93 20.52 -2.92 -4.86
N VAL A 94 20.73 -3.74 -5.89
CA VAL A 94 20.75 -3.30 -7.28
C VAL A 94 19.62 -3.99 -8.04
N PHE A 95 18.90 -3.20 -8.84
CA PHE A 95 17.97 -3.73 -9.83
C PHE A 95 18.46 -3.42 -11.25
N GLU A 96 18.72 -4.46 -12.02
CA GLU A 96 19.08 -4.35 -13.44
C GLU A 96 17.82 -4.40 -14.30
N ALA A 97 17.42 -3.25 -14.85
CA ALA A 97 16.25 -3.18 -15.71
C ALA A 97 16.64 -3.36 -17.19
N PRO A 98 15.96 -4.21 -17.96
CA PRO A 98 16.26 -4.42 -19.39
C PRO A 98 16.01 -3.16 -20.24
N ALA A 99 15.13 -2.26 -19.80
CA ALA A 99 14.77 -1.02 -20.47
C ALA A 99 14.31 0.02 -19.46
N ARG A 100 14.32 1.29 -19.88
CA ARG A 100 13.74 2.39 -19.10
C ARG A 100 12.22 2.26 -19.11
N ARG A 101 11.61 1.93 -17.97
CA ARG A 101 10.15 1.82 -17.82
C ARG A 101 9.73 1.86 -16.35
N VAL A 102 8.43 2.01 -16.12
CA VAL A 102 7.86 2.01 -14.77
C VAL A 102 7.77 0.60 -14.21
N TYR A 103 8.20 0.45 -12.96
CA TYR A 103 8.08 -0.74 -12.13
C TYR A 103 7.41 -0.39 -10.81
N LEU A 104 7.00 -1.41 -10.08
CA LEU A 104 6.44 -1.34 -8.74
C LEU A 104 7.43 -1.93 -7.72
N LEU A 105 7.68 -1.22 -6.62
CA LEU A 105 8.50 -1.67 -5.51
C LEU A 105 7.62 -2.03 -4.29
N ASP A 106 7.68 -3.30 -3.88
CA ASP A 106 7.14 -3.83 -2.62
C ASP A 106 8.31 -4.09 -1.67
N ALA A 107 8.54 -3.16 -0.73
CA ALA A 107 9.71 -3.11 0.16
C ALA A 107 9.31 -3.23 1.63
N GLN A 108 9.00 -4.45 2.07
CA GLN A 108 8.54 -4.76 3.42
C GLN A 108 9.72 -4.73 4.41
N GLY A 109 9.54 -4.02 5.53
CA GLY A 109 10.53 -3.83 6.58
C GLY A 109 11.37 -2.55 6.44
N ALA A 110 11.35 -1.93 5.26
CA ALA A 110 12.01 -0.65 5.03
C ALA A 110 11.25 0.48 5.74
N SER A 111 11.94 1.28 6.57
CA SER A 111 11.38 2.49 7.18
C SER A 111 11.34 3.67 6.22
N ASN A 112 12.27 3.71 5.26
CA ASN A 112 12.19 4.53 4.05
C ASN A 112 13.11 3.91 3.00
N CYS A 113 12.85 4.29 1.75
CA CYS A 113 13.56 3.80 0.59
C CYS A 113 14.18 4.98 -0.17
N ARG A 114 15.23 4.72 -0.93
CA ARG A 114 15.67 5.60 -2.02
C ARG A 114 15.89 4.78 -3.27
N ILE A 115 15.45 5.31 -4.40
CA ILE A 115 15.66 4.69 -5.71
C ILE A 115 16.39 5.72 -6.56
N ASN A 116 17.60 5.38 -7.01
CA ASN A 116 18.50 6.30 -7.71
C ASN A 116 18.65 7.63 -6.95
N GLY A 117 18.79 7.55 -5.62
CA GLY A 117 18.89 8.69 -4.72
C GLY A 117 17.56 9.40 -4.36
N ALA A 118 16.51 9.24 -5.17
CA ALA A 118 15.21 9.86 -4.91
C ALA A 118 14.50 9.21 -3.71
N PRO A 119 14.04 9.99 -2.70
CA PRO A 119 13.39 9.45 -1.52
C PRO A 119 12.02 8.87 -1.85
N ARG A 120 11.73 7.73 -1.22
CA ARG A 120 10.48 6.99 -1.33
C ARG A 120 10.04 6.53 0.05
N ALA A 121 8.72 6.39 0.23
CA ALA A 121 8.18 5.78 1.44
C ALA A 121 8.68 4.33 1.61
N GLY A 122 8.60 3.81 2.83
CA GLY A 122 8.85 2.40 3.11
C GLY A 122 7.65 1.78 3.82
N ASP A 123 7.64 0.46 3.92
CA ASP A 123 6.69 -0.29 4.74
C ASP A 123 7.38 -0.82 6.02
N PRO A 124 7.56 0.01 7.06
CA PRO A 124 8.26 -0.40 8.28
C PRO A 124 7.55 -1.53 9.03
N TYR A 125 6.26 -1.74 8.79
CA TYR A 125 5.44 -2.74 9.48
C TYR A 125 5.29 -4.05 8.70
N SER A 126 5.79 -4.11 7.47
CA SER A 126 5.67 -5.28 6.60
C SER A 126 4.21 -5.72 6.41
N ASN A 127 3.28 -4.77 6.34
CA ASN A 127 1.86 -5.08 6.12
C ASN A 127 1.55 -5.36 4.64
N GLY A 128 2.48 -5.04 3.72
CA GLY A 128 2.34 -5.33 2.29
C GLY A 128 1.34 -4.42 1.56
N ALA A 129 0.77 -3.43 2.24
CA ALA A 129 -0.19 -2.47 1.68
C ALA A 129 0.45 -1.48 0.70
N LEU A 130 1.74 -1.19 0.90
CA LEU A 130 2.47 -0.19 0.13
C LEU A 130 3.21 -0.82 -1.06
N VAL A 131 2.81 -0.44 -2.27
CA VAL A 131 3.49 -0.83 -3.52
C VAL A 131 3.77 0.44 -4.34
N LEU A 132 5.03 0.82 -4.46
CA LEU A 132 5.43 2.14 -4.97
C LEU A 132 5.82 2.08 -6.46
N PRO A 133 5.13 2.83 -7.34
CA PRO A 133 5.60 2.99 -8.70
C PRO A 133 6.88 3.84 -8.74
N PHE A 134 7.83 3.41 -9.56
CA PHE A 134 9.06 4.15 -9.85
C PHE A 134 9.49 3.92 -11.28
N LEU A 135 10.12 4.93 -11.87
CA LEU A 135 10.76 4.80 -13.16
C LEU A 135 12.14 4.17 -12.96
N ALA A 136 12.36 3.00 -13.54
CA ALA A 136 13.68 2.40 -13.65
C ALA A 136 14.36 2.93 -14.91
N GLU A 137 15.66 3.22 -14.82
CA GLU A 137 16.52 3.47 -15.97
C GLU A 137 17.00 2.15 -16.57
N ARG A 138 17.34 2.12 -17.86
CA ARG A 138 17.93 0.92 -18.48
C ARG A 138 19.26 0.61 -17.81
N GLY A 139 19.45 -0.66 -17.45
CA GLY A 139 20.61 -1.15 -16.71
C GLY A 139 20.44 -0.94 -15.20
N LYS A 140 21.53 -0.51 -14.57
CA LYS A 140 21.66 -0.46 -13.11
C LYS A 140 20.75 0.60 -12.48
N ASN A 141 19.96 0.20 -11.48
CA ASN A 141 19.22 1.08 -10.58
C ASN A 141 19.64 0.79 -9.14
N ASP A 142 19.93 1.86 -8.38
CA ASP A 142 20.43 1.79 -7.01
C ASP A 142 19.27 1.91 -6.01
N LEU A 143 19.10 0.91 -5.15
CA LEU A 143 18.04 0.89 -4.14
C LEU A 143 18.65 0.89 -2.74
N PHE A 144 18.38 1.93 -1.96
CA PHE A 144 18.73 2.00 -0.54
C PHE A 144 17.49 1.82 0.32
N PHE A 145 17.63 1.03 1.37
CA PHE A 145 16.58 0.77 2.35
C PHE A 145 17.13 1.08 3.74
N GLN A 146 16.53 2.04 4.43
CA GLN A 146 16.74 2.13 5.87
C GLN A 146 15.85 1.09 6.52
N VAL A 147 16.41 0.20 7.33
CA VAL A 147 15.66 -0.88 7.98
C VAL A 147 15.56 -0.59 9.48
N GLY A 148 14.34 -0.45 9.99
CA GLY A 148 14.13 -0.11 11.40
C GLY A 148 13.99 -1.34 12.30
N ARG A 149 13.38 -2.40 11.78
CA ARG A 149 12.91 -3.56 12.57
C ARG A 149 13.69 -4.86 12.35
N GLY A 150 14.80 -4.81 11.61
CA GLY A 150 15.78 -5.90 11.56
C GLY A 150 15.67 -6.89 10.40
N ARG A 151 14.65 -6.79 9.55
CA ARG A 151 14.54 -7.59 8.33
C ARG A 151 13.96 -6.78 7.18
N LEU A 152 14.26 -7.19 5.95
CA LEU A 152 13.83 -6.55 4.71
C LEU A 152 13.45 -7.59 3.68
N ARG A 153 12.41 -7.35 2.89
CA ARG A 153 12.17 -8.04 1.63
C ARG A 153 11.78 -7.03 0.56
N ALA A 154 12.53 -7.00 -0.53
CA ALA A 154 12.28 -6.11 -1.66
C ALA A 154 11.94 -6.91 -2.92
N ARG A 155 10.73 -6.68 -3.45
CA ARG A 155 10.23 -7.27 -4.69
C ARG A 155 9.90 -6.19 -5.70
N ILE A 156 10.25 -6.44 -6.95
CA ILE A 156 10.06 -5.53 -8.07
C ILE A 156 9.14 -6.22 -9.07
N MET A 157 8.06 -5.53 -9.42
CA MET A 157 6.97 -6.06 -10.23
C MET A 157 6.67 -5.13 -11.39
N GLU A 158 6.16 -5.67 -12.49
CA GLU A 158 5.59 -4.84 -13.55
C GLU A 158 4.19 -4.36 -13.15
N PRO A 159 3.82 -3.12 -13.48
CA PRO A 159 2.46 -2.67 -13.24
C PRO A 159 1.48 -3.45 -14.15
N PRO A 160 0.31 -3.88 -13.63
CA PRO A 160 -0.66 -4.64 -14.42
C PRO A 160 -1.35 -3.78 -15.48
N ALA A 161 -1.40 -2.46 -15.27
CA ALA A 161 -1.85 -1.45 -16.23
C ALA A 161 -1.20 -0.11 -15.89
N PRO A 162 -1.20 0.88 -16.80
CA PRO A 162 -0.61 2.21 -16.55
C PRO A 162 -1.28 2.94 -15.37
N VAL A 163 -2.59 2.77 -15.21
CA VAL A 163 -3.35 3.23 -14.03
C VAL A 163 -4.26 2.09 -13.57
N PHE A 164 -4.24 1.76 -12.28
CA PHE A 164 -4.94 0.57 -11.78
C PHE A 164 -5.38 0.70 -10.31
N LEU A 165 -6.27 -0.22 -9.90
CA LEU A 165 -6.69 -0.41 -8.52
C LEU A 165 -5.82 -1.49 -7.86
N LEU A 166 -5.15 -1.13 -6.76
CA LEU A 166 -4.32 -2.05 -5.96
C LEU A 166 -5.18 -2.92 -5.04
N ASP A 167 -4.86 -4.22 -4.95
CA ASP A 167 -5.64 -5.24 -4.24
C ASP A 167 -5.14 -5.60 -2.83
N ARG A 168 -4.35 -4.72 -2.21
CA ARG A 168 -3.68 -5.02 -0.92
C ARG A 168 -4.11 -4.14 0.25
N ASP A 169 -4.83 -3.05 0.00
CA ASP A 169 -5.20 -2.05 1.03
C ASP A 169 -6.61 -1.50 0.80
N MET A 170 -7.58 -2.40 0.66
CA MET A 170 -8.98 -2.03 0.52
C MET A 170 -9.65 -1.97 1.89
N THR A 171 -10.39 -0.88 2.16
CA THR A 171 -11.24 -0.74 3.35
C THR A 171 -12.68 -0.94 2.90
N LEU A 172 -13.15 -2.19 2.94
CA LEU A 172 -14.47 -2.58 2.45
C LEU A 172 -15.48 -2.74 3.62
N PRO A 173 -16.74 -2.33 3.44
CA PRO A 173 -17.82 -2.63 4.39
C PRO A 173 -18.22 -4.11 4.33
N ASP A 174 -19.10 -4.54 5.23
CA ASP A 174 -20.06 -5.60 4.88
C ASP A 174 -21.32 -4.93 4.30
N ILE A 175 -22.02 -5.58 3.38
CA ILE A 175 -23.31 -5.10 2.88
C ILE A 175 -24.39 -5.46 3.90
N LEU A 176 -24.97 -4.46 4.54
CA LEU A 176 -25.94 -4.67 5.61
C LEU A 176 -27.37 -4.77 5.05
N GLU A 177 -28.07 -5.84 5.39
CA GLU A 177 -29.43 -6.13 4.90
C GLU A 177 -30.43 -5.07 5.33
N GLU A 178 -30.30 -4.58 6.56
CA GLU A 178 -31.24 -3.65 7.20
C GLU A 178 -30.85 -2.16 7.02
N GLU A 179 -29.71 -1.87 6.38
CA GLU A 179 -29.28 -0.48 6.17
C GLU A 179 -29.38 -0.06 4.71
N GLU A 180 -29.75 1.19 4.50
CA GLU A 180 -29.72 1.79 3.16
C GLU A 180 -28.28 2.09 2.74
N GLY A 181 -28.00 1.83 1.45
CA GLY A 181 -26.74 2.23 0.83
C GLY A 181 -26.80 3.66 0.25
N PRO A 182 -25.74 4.11 -0.45
CA PRO A 182 -24.51 3.37 -0.72
C PRO A 182 -23.52 3.39 0.46
N PHE A 183 -22.63 2.40 0.52
CA PHE A 183 -21.66 2.25 1.60
C PHE A 183 -20.28 2.78 1.20
N PRO A 184 -19.61 3.63 1.99
CA PRO A 184 -18.28 4.12 1.65
C PRO A 184 -17.24 3.00 1.70
N ALA A 185 -16.33 2.96 0.75
CA ALA A 185 -15.23 2.01 0.69
C ALA A 185 -13.93 2.75 0.32
N GLY A 186 -12.82 2.33 0.91
CA GLY A 186 -11.49 2.85 0.60
C GLY A 186 -10.81 1.98 -0.44
N VAL A 187 -10.44 2.54 -1.58
CA VAL A 187 -9.71 1.85 -2.66
C VAL A 187 -8.40 2.56 -2.96
N THR A 188 -7.35 1.81 -3.26
CA THR A 188 -6.05 2.40 -3.58
C THR A 188 -5.85 2.46 -5.09
N VAL A 189 -5.66 3.67 -5.60
CA VAL A 189 -5.38 3.94 -7.01
C VAL A 189 -3.88 4.16 -7.18
N VAL A 190 -3.30 3.54 -8.21
CA VAL A 190 -1.89 3.71 -8.57
C VAL A 190 -1.80 4.35 -9.94
N ASN A 191 -1.11 5.49 -10.02
CA ASN A 191 -0.64 6.06 -11.28
C ASN A 191 0.80 5.56 -11.54
N ALA A 192 0.92 4.55 -12.40
CA ALA A 192 2.19 4.01 -12.88
C ALA A 192 2.61 4.60 -14.23
N THR A 193 2.22 5.85 -14.50
CA THR A 193 2.67 6.63 -15.66
C THR A 193 3.67 7.72 -15.25
N GLU A 194 4.34 8.27 -16.25
CA GLU A 194 5.26 9.41 -16.10
C GLU A 194 4.56 10.78 -16.21
N GLU A 195 3.23 10.81 -16.39
CA GLU A 195 2.45 12.04 -16.47
C GLU A 195 1.34 12.13 -15.40
N PRO A 196 0.88 13.35 -15.06
CA PRO A 196 -0.32 13.49 -14.25
C PRO A 196 -1.54 12.98 -15.03
N VAL A 197 -2.42 12.28 -14.34
CA VAL A 197 -3.68 11.78 -14.90
C VAL A 197 -4.87 12.37 -14.13
N LYS A 198 -6.00 12.48 -14.81
CA LYS A 198 -7.27 12.81 -14.18
C LYS A 198 -8.10 11.54 -13.99
N ILE A 199 -8.56 11.28 -12.78
CA ILE A 199 -9.16 10.01 -12.36
C ILE A 199 -10.65 10.16 -12.10
N MET A 200 -11.41 9.18 -12.57
CA MET A 200 -12.78 8.89 -12.15
C MET A 200 -12.87 7.46 -11.62
N LEU A 201 -13.57 7.29 -10.50
CA LEU A 201 -13.80 5.99 -9.87
C LEU A 201 -15.27 5.61 -9.99
N GLY A 202 -15.55 4.33 -10.26
CA GLY A 202 -16.89 3.79 -10.32
C GLY A 202 -17.04 2.46 -9.58
N ALA A 203 -18.22 2.21 -9.01
CA ALA A 203 -18.57 0.92 -8.43
C ALA A 203 -19.93 0.45 -8.96
N ARG A 204 -20.01 -0.81 -9.37
CA ARG A 204 -21.20 -1.41 -9.98
C ARG A 204 -21.58 -2.70 -9.28
N SER A 205 -22.87 -2.83 -8.94
CA SER A 205 -23.45 -4.02 -8.31
C SER A 205 -24.94 -4.10 -8.63
N GLY A 206 -25.44 -5.30 -8.99
CA GLY A 206 -26.87 -5.56 -9.26
C GLY A 206 -27.56 -4.53 -10.17
N GLY A 207 -26.89 -4.11 -11.26
CA GLY A 207 -27.41 -3.11 -12.21
C GLY A 207 -27.34 -1.65 -11.74
N ARG A 208 -26.99 -1.39 -10.48
CA ARG A 208 -26.74 -0.05 -9.95
C ARG A 208 -25.29 0.36 -10.15
N LEU A 209 -25.08 1.64 -10.43
CA LEU A 209 -23.76 2.24 -10.64
C LEU A 209 -23.65 3.49 -9.76
N THR A 210 -22.51 3.62 -9.11
CA THR A 210 -22.06 4.86 -8.46
C THR A 210 -20.76 5.30 -9.12
N GLY A 211 -20.54 6.60 -9.18
CA GLY A 211 -19.29 7.20 -9.61
C GLY A 211 -19.03 8.46 -8.79
N VAL A 212 -17.82 8.61 -8.26
CA VAL A 212 -17.50 9.81 -7.48
C VAL A 212 -17.16 10.93 -8.46
N GLU A 213 -18.09 11.84 -8.64
CA GLU A 213 -17.80 13.18 -9.14
C GLU A 213 -17.53 14.11 -7.93
N PRO A 214 -16.55 15.02 -8.03
CA PRO A 214 -15.79 15.36 -9.24
C PRO A 214 -14.51 14.54 -9.43
N GLU A 215 -14.08 14.45 -10.69
CA GLU A 215 -12.78 13.96 -11.13
C GLU A 215 -11.62 14.61 -10.35
N PHE A 216 -10.59 13.83 -9.99
CA PHE A 216 -9.42 14.34 -9.27
C PHE A 216 -8.11 14.08 -10.03
N SER A 217 -7.09 14.91 -9.79
CA SER A 217 -5.76 14.71 -10.36
C SER A 217 -4.90 13.79 -9.50
N LEU A 218 -4.17 12.89 -10.14
CA LEU A 218 -3.13 12.08 -9.53
C LEU A 218 -1.78 12.35 -10.22
N ALA A 219 -0.77 12.70 -9.42
CA ALA A 219 0.59 12.95 -9.89
C ALA A 219 1.21 11.68 -10.50
N PRO A 220 2.24 11.80 -11.37
CA PRO A 220 2.96 10.64 -11.90
C PRO A 220 3.58 9.82 -10.78
N LEU A 221 3.77 8.52 -11.02
CA LEU A 221 4.46 7.61 -10.10
C LEU A 221 3.99 7.75 -8.63
N THR A 222 2.66 7.77 -8.45
CA THR A 222 2.01 8.04 -7.16
C THR A 222 0.96 6.98 -6.85
N ILE A 223 0.75 6.73 -5.57
CA ILE A 223 -0.37 5.93 -5.05
C ILE A 223 -1.22 6.85 -4.18
N ARG A 224 -2.54 6.66 -4.21
CA ARG A 224 -3.46 7.39 -3.34
C ARG A 224 -4.67 6.53 -3.00
N LYS A 225 -5.04 6.50 -1.72
CA LYS A 225 -6.26 5.86 -1.25
C LYS A 225 -7.41 6.84 -1.35
N GLU A 226 -8.51 6.39 -1.95
CA GLU A 226 -9.65 7.20 -2.31
C GLU A 226 -10.96 6.55 -1.90
N VAL A 227 -11.95 7.40 -1.73
CA VAL A 227 -13.31 7.00 -1.40
C VAL A 227 -14.01 6.53 -2.67
N ILE A 228 -14.73 5.43 -2.57
CA ILE A 228 -15.74 5.01 -3.54
C ILE A 228 -17.01 4.61 -2.78
N LEU A 229 -18.17 4.82 -3.38
CA LEU A 229 -19.44 4.46 -2.77
C LEU A 229 -19.92 3.14 -3.38
N ILE A 230 -20.13 2.10 -2.58
CA ILE A 230 -20.63 0.81 -3.05
C ILE A 230 -22.15 0.88 -3.10
N PRO A 231 -22.78 0.74 -4.28
CA PRO A 231 -24.23 0.71 -4.33
C PRO A 231 -24.75 -0.58 -3.69
N LYS A 232 -25.84 -0.47 -2.93
CA LYS A 232 -26.62 -1.63 -2.47
C LYS A 232 -27.68 -1.93 -3.55
N PRO A 233 -27.71 -3.12 -4.16
CA PRO A 233 -28.82 -3.50 -5.05
C PRO A 233 -30.10 -3.80 -4.27
N ASP A 234 -31.23 -3.86 -4.97
CA ASP A 234 -32.53 -4.22 -4.36
C ASP A 234 -32.58 -5.71 -3.96
N ASP A 235 -31.98 -6.58 -4.78
CA ASP A 235 -31.87 -8.00 -4.50
C ASP A 235 -30.51 -8.32 -3.83
N LEU A 236 -30.56 -8.77 -2.58
CA LEU A 236 -29.44 -9.28 -1.80
C LEU A 236 -29.48 -10.80 -1.67
N SER A 237 -29.77 -11.50 -2.77
CA SER A 237 -29.73 -12.96 -2.80
C SER A 237 -28.29 -13.48 -2.63
N GLY A 238 -28.07 -14.32 -1.60
CA GLY A 238 -26.80 -15.03 -1.36
C GLY A 238 -25.99 -14.49 -0.17
N GLU A 239 -24.77 -15.03 0.00
CA GLU A 239 -23.91 -14.71 1.15
C GLU A 239 -22.95 -13.53 0.91
N SER A 240 -22.80 -13.10 -0.34
CA SER A 240 -21.91 -11.99 -0.71
C SER A 240 -22.38 -11.26 -1.96
N LEU A 241 -22.12 -9.96 -2.00
CA LEU A 241 -22.34 -9.10 -3.14
C LEU A 241 -21.07 -9.05 -4.01
N SER A 242 -21.21 -9.38 -5.29
CA SER A 242 -20.17 -9.12 -6.28
C SER A 242 -20.22 -7.65 -6.71
N VAL A 243 -19.11 -6.93 -6.51
CA VAL A 243 -18.98 -5.51 -6.87
C VAL A 243 -17.83 -5.33 -7.84
N GLU A 244 -18.09 -4.74 -8.99
CA GLU A 244 -17.05 -4.31 -9.91
C GLU A 244 -16.63 -2.89 -9.59
N LEU A 245 -15.36 -2.72 -9.26
CA LEU A 245 -14.70 -1.44 -9.06
C LEU A 245 -13.98 -1.05 -10.34
N THR A 246 -14.11 0.19 -10.76
CA THR A 246 -13.48 0.71 -11.97
C THR A 246 -12.68 1.97 -11.67
N VAL A 247 -11.55 2.12 -12.36
CA VAL A 247 -10.83 3.36 -12.48
C VAL A 247 -10.72 3.71 -13.95
N THR A 248 -11.15 4.91 -14.32
CA THR A 248 -10.88 5.51 -15.62
C THR A 248 -9.97 6.70 -15.41
N ALA A 249 -8.93 6.81 -16.26
CA ALA A 249 -7.93 7.84 -16.15
C ALA A 249 -7.70 8.51 -17.49
N ARG A 250 -7.75 9.84 -17.53
CA ARG A 250 -7.44 10.63 -18.73
C ARG A 250 -6.04 11.25 -18.56
N GLY A 251 -5.11 10.78 -19.37
CA GLY A 251 -3.79 11.40 -19.55
C GLY A 251 -3.83 12.52 -20.58
N SER A 252 -2.66 12.97 -21.03
CA SER A 252 -2.57 14.05 -22.02
C SER A 252 -2.95 13.59 -23.43
N ARG A 253 -2.68 12.32 -23.75
CA ARG A 253 -2.88 11.73 -25.09
C ARG A 253 -3.69 10.44 -25.08
N GLU A 254 -3.77 9.78 -23.93
CA GLU A 254 -4.35 8.46 -23.79
C GLU A 254 -5.41 8.45 -22.68
N THR A 255 -6.34 7.51 -22.78
CA THR A 255 -7.27 7.18 -21.70
C THR A 255 -7.00 5.75 -21.27
N TYR A 256 -6.87 5.56 -19.96
CA TYR A 256 -6.66 4.26 -19.34
C TYR A 256 -7.93 3.83 -18.62
N SER A 257 -8.17 2.53 -18.59
CA SER A 257 -9.23 1.93 -17.79
C SER A 257 -8.73 0.64 -17.17
N HIS A 258 -9.09 0.42 -15.92
CA HIS A 258 -8.83 -0.82 -15.21
C HIS A 258 -10.03 -1.12 -14.31
N SER A 259 -10.45 -2.37 -14.26
CA SER A 259 -11.50 -2.83 -13.36
C SER A 259 -11.05 -4.01 -12.52
N ARG A 260 -11.73 -4.20 -11.40
CA ARG A 260 -11.54 -5.35 -10.52
C ARG A 260 -12.86 -5.69 -9.84
N THR A 261 -13.18 -6.97 -9.80
CA THR A 261 -14.30 -7.47 -9.02
C THR A 261 -13.86 -7.84 -7.62
N VAL A 262 -14.61 -7.40 -6.62
CA VAL A 262 -14.48 -7.80 -5.21
C VAL A 262 -15.77 -8.47 -4.76
N SER A 263 -15.65 -9.46 -3.88
CA SER A 263 -16.79 -10.08 -3.20
C SER A 263 -16.87 -9.51 -1.80
N ILE A 264 -18.01 -8.88 -1.48
CA ILE A 264 -18.26 -8.21 -0.21
C ILE A 264 -19.32 -9.01 0.55
N PRO A 265 -19.08 -9.48 1.79
CA PRO A 265 -20.07 -10.25 2.53
C PRO A 265 -21.38 -9.49 2.72
N ILE A 266 -22.51 -10.19 2.60
CA ILE A 266 -23.83 -9.70 3.00
C ILE A 266 -24.07 -10.16 4.44
N ARG A 267 -24.48 -9.24 5.31
CA ARG A 267 -24.67 -9.49 6.74
C ARG A 267 -25.94 -8.79 7.24
N SER A 268 -26.67 -9.46 8.13
CA SER A 268 -27.63 -8.79 9.00
C SER A 268 -26.89 -7.96 10.06
N ILE A 269 -27.43 -6.79 10.42
CA ILE A 269 -26.96 -5.97 11.56
C ILE A 269 -27.01 -6.73 12.89
N HIS A 270 -27.81 -7.80 12.97
CA HIS A 270 -27.95 -8.66 14.14
C HIS A 270 -26.87 -9.75 14.23
N ARG A 271 -25.91 -9.77 13.29
CA ARG A 271 -24.72 -10.63 13.33
C ARG A 271 -23.46 -9.79 13.40
N LEU A 272 -22.33 -10.42 13.73
CA LEU A 272 -21.02 -9.77 13.64
C LEU A 272 -20.82 -9.20 12.23
N HIS A 273 -20.58 -7.89 12.16
CA HIS A 273 -20.47 -7.18 10.90
C HIS A 273 -19.46 -6.02 10.95
N ARG A 274 -19.03 -5.55 9.78
CA ARG A 274 -18.20 -4.36 9.60
C ARG A 274 -19.01 -3.19 9.07
N ARG A 275 -18.74 -2.02 9.62
CA ARG A 275 -19.24 -0.75 9.12
C ARG A 275 -18.08 0.13 8.70
N THR A 276 -18.23 0.77 7.56
CA THR A 276 -17.32 1.83 7.11
C THR A 276 -18.03 3.18 7.16
N PHE A 277 -17.25 4.24 7.30
CA PHE A 277 -17.75 5.61 7.33
C PHE A 277 -16.67 6.58 6.84
N LEU A 278 -17.10 7.79 6.45
CA LEU A 278 -16.18 8.88 6.14
C LEU A 278 -15.75 9.58 7.42
N SER A 279 -14.44 9.61 7.65
CA SER A 279 -13.83 10.31 8.78
C SER A 279 -14.05 11.82 8.65
N GLY A 280 -14.64 12.43 9.67
CA GLY A 280 -14.76 13.89 9.77
C GLY A 280 -13.43 14.61 10.05
N ILE A 281 -12.34 13.88 10.29
CA ILE A 281 -11.02 14.44 10.59
C ILE A 281 -10.23 14.70 9.31
N ASP A 282 -10.21 13.73 8.40
CA ASP A 282 -9.34 13.74 7.22
C ASP A 282 -10.05 13.28 5.92
N GLY A 283 -11.35 13.00 5.97
CA GLY A 283 -12.14 12.55 4.83
C GLY A 283 -11.86 11.12 4.36
N SER A 284 -11.00 10.38 5.04
CA SER A 284 -10.67 8.99 4.69
C SER A 284 -11.82 8.03 5.03
N VAL A 285 -11.86 6.87 4.37
CA VAL A 285 -12.75 5.78 4.80
C VAL A 285 -12.11 5.06 5.98
N GLN A 286 -12.81 5.08 7.12
CA GLN A 286 -12.46 4.35 8.33
C GLN A 286 -13.50 3.26 8.57
N TYR A 287 -13.18 2.30 9.42
CA TYR A 287 -14.07 1.18 9.70
C TYR A 287 -13.99 0.72 11.15
N TYR A 288 -15.05 0.06 11.60
CA TYR A 288 -15.11 -0.68 12.85
C TYR A 288 -15.93 -1.96 12.64
N ALA A 289 -15.79 -2.92 13.56
CA ALA A 289 -16.62 -4.11 13.60
C ALA A 289 -17.56 -4.05 14.82
N VAL A 290 -18.73 -4.64 14.69
CA VAL A 290 -19.80 -4.62 15.70
C VAL A 290 -20.16 -6.05 16.05
N GLN A 291 -20.08 -6.38 17.34
CA GLN A 291 -20.61 -7.61 17.89
C GLN A 291 -21.96 -7.28 18.56
N PRO A 292 -23.09 -7.48 17.88
CA PRO A 292 -24.38 -7.01 18.40
C PRO A 292 -24.79 -7.76 19.67
N ALA A 293 -25.54 -7.07 20.52
CA ALA A 293 -26.18 -7.68 21.68
C ALA A 293 -27.26 -8.70 21.29
N THR A 294 -27.57 -9.62 22.19
CA THR A 294 -28.62 -10.64 22.02
C THR A 294 -29.89 -10.37 22.82
N GLY A 295 -29.88 -9.43 23.77
CA GLY A 295 -31.06 -9.06 24.54
C GLY A 295 -31.93 -8.02 23.83
N GLU A 296 -33.22 -7.99 24.17
CA GLU A 296 -34.17 -7.00 23.64
C GLU A 296 -33.89 -5.60 24.17
N GLU A 297 -33.45 -5.48 25.44
CA GLU A 297 -32.98 -4.23 26.03
C GLU A 297 -31.45 -4.17 25.99
N THR A 298 -30.92 -3.16 25.31
CA THR A 298 -29.47 -2.95 25.10
C THR A 298 -29.03 -1.61 25.69
N PRO A 299 -29.04 -1.46 27.03
CA PRO A 299 -28.81 -0.16 27.66
C PRO A 299 -27.37 0.36 27.55
N ALA A 300 -26.42 -0.42 27.04
CA ALA A 300 -25.00 -0.08 27.07
C ALA A 300 -24.25 -0.40 25.77
N LEU A 301 -23.18 0.35 25.55
CA LEU A 301 -22.21 0.19 24.46
C LEU A 301 -20.80 0.00 25.04
N VAL A 302 -20.06 -0.99 24.54
CA VAL A 302 -18.67 -1.26 24.91
C VAL A 302 -17.76 -0.90 23.74
N LEU A 303 -16.88 0.07 23.97
CA LEU A 303 -15.87 0.47 22.99
C LEU A 303 -14.53 -0.23 23.30
N SER A 304 -14.00 -0.98 22.34
CA SER A 304 -12.68 -1.58 22.42
C SER A 304 -11.78 -1.03 21.32
N CYS A 305 -10.61 -0.53 21.70
CA CYS A 305 -9.51 -0.35 20.76
C CYS A 305 -8.85 -1.71 20.49
N HIS A 306 -8.36 -1.92 19.28
CA HIS A 306 -7.58 -3.11 18.93
C HIS A 306 -6.08 -2.85 19.07
N GLY A 307 -5.29 -3.92 19.22
CA GLY A 307 -3.83 -3.85 19.26
C GLY A 307 -3.22 -3.55 17.88
N ALA A 308 -1.91 -3.30 17.88
CA ALA A 308 -1.16 -3.22 16.62
C ALA A 308 -1.28 -4.53 15.84
N SER A 309 -1.52 -4.43 14.52
CA SER A 309 -1.70 -5.57 13.62
C SER A 309 -2.92 -6.46 13.92
N VAL A 310 -3.91 -5.95 14.65
CA VAL A 310 -5.19 -6.63 14.89
C VAL A 310 -6.29 -5.88 14.14
N GLU A 311 -6.93 -6.53 13.17
CA GLU A 311 -8.11 -5.97 12.49
C GLU A 311 -9.30 -5.87 13.44
N ALA A 312 -10.15 -4.85 13.27
CA ALA A 312 -11.31 -4.63 14.16
C ALA A 312 -12.25 -5.84 14.19
N TRP A 313 -12.38 -6.56 13.07
CA TRP A 313 -13.13 -7.81 12.98
C TRP A 313 -12.62 -8.85 13.98
N ASN A 314 -11.31 -9.11 14.00
CA ASN A 314 -10.71 -10.11 14.89
C ASN A 314 -10.90 -9.73 16.36
N GLN A 315 -10.80 -8.43 16.68
CA GLN A 315 -11.06 -7.93 18.02
C GLN A 315 -12.52 -8.18 18.45
N ALA A 316 -13.49 -7.82 17.61
CA ALA A 316 -14.91 -8.01 17.91
C ALA A 316 -15.29 -9.50 18.00
N ALA A 317 -14.80 -10.31 17.05
CA ALA A 317 -15.06 -11.76 16.98
C ALA A 317 -14.50 -12.55 18.17
N SER A 318 -13.56 -11.98 18.92
CA SER A 318 -12.97 -12.63 20.11
C SER A 318 -13.93 -12.63 21.31
N TYR A 319 -15.05 -11.92 21.24
CA TYR A 319 -16.04 -11.83 22.31
C TYR A 319 -17.37 -12.43 21.87
N ALA A 320 -17.99 -13.21 22.76
CA ALA A 320 -19.37 -13.65 22.54
C ALA A 320 -20.34 -12.46 22.62
N PRO A 321 -21.44 -12.48 21.84
CA PRO A 321 -22.53 -11.54 22.00
C PRO A 321 -22.99 -11.45 23.46
N LYS A 322 -23.27 -10.24 23.95
CA LYS A 322 -23.75 -10.02 25.33
C LYS A 322 -25.24 -9.73 25.31
N SER A 323 -25.96 -10.15 26.36
CA SER A 323 -27.39 -9.89 26.47
C SER A 323 -27.73 -8.45 26.86
N TRP A 324 -26.76 -7.65 27.31
CA TRP A 324 -26.99 -6.34 27.94
C TRP A 324 -26.20 -5.19 27.29
N ALA A 325 -25.31 -5.48 26.34
CA ALA A 325 -24.51 -4.48 25.65
C ALA A 325 -24.09 -4.94 24.26
N THR A 326 -23.95 -3.98 23.37
CA THR A 326 -23.21 -4.12 22.10
C THR A 326 -21.76 -3.72 22.33
#